data_AF-A0A4U2Z541-F1
#
_entry.id   AF-A0A4U2Z541-F1
#
_cell.length_a   1.000
_cell.length_b   1.000
_cell.length_c   1.000
_cell.angle_alpha   90.00
_cell.angle_beta   90.00
_cell.angle_gamma   90.00
#
_symmetry.space_group_name_H-M   'P 1'
#
loop_
_entity.id
_entity.type
_entity.pdbx_description
1 polymer ?
#
loop_
_entity_poly.entity_id
_entity_poly.type
_entity_poly.pdbx_seq_one_letter_code
_entity_poly.pdbx_strand_id
1 'polypeptide(L)'
;MHSKILKRLKSEPFQFISYLNKLVNGNRFEDGEALEISIQMIKEGPDSLSDEQWAIFLENGICDKYIDICEKCSEQMPWSNMYSAIFIHTDHLCANCRFIENKIID
;
A
#
# COMPACT_ATOMS: atom_id res chain seq x y z
N MET A 1 -15.43 3.44 1.53
CA MET A 1 -14.14 2.77 1.21
C MET A 1 -12.97 3.48 1.87
N HIS A 2 -12.78 4.79 1.59
CA HIS A 2 -11.66 5.60 2.11
C HIS A 2 -11.52 5.63 3.63
N SER A 3 -12.62 5.60 4.40
CA SER A 3 -12.55 5.65 5.87
C SER A 3 -11.84 4.45 6.52
N LYS A 4 -11.98 3.24 5.96
CA LYS A 4 -11.32 2.03 6.47
C LYS A 4 -9.82 2.04 6.15
N ILE A 5 -9.48 2.41 4.92
CA ILE A 5 -8.09 2.54 4.47
C ILE A 5 -7.38 3.58 5.35
N LEU A 6 -7.93 4.80 5.44
CA LEU A 6 -7.37 5.88 6.26
C LEU A 6 -7.15 5.47 7.71
N LYS A 7 -8.12 4.79 8.33
CA LYS A 7 -7.98 4.28 9.70
C LYS A 7 -6.77 3.35 9.83
N ARG A 8 -6.58 2.43 8.87
CA ARG A 8 -5.45 1.50 8.87
C ARG A 8 -4.12 2.20 8.65
N LEU A 9 -4.05 3.14 7.71
CA LEU A 9 -2.85 3.94 7.45
C LEU A 9 -2.36 4.64 8.72
N LYS A 10 -3.31 5.20 9.49
CA LYS A 10 -3.02 5.88 10.76
C LYS A 10 -2.70 4.92 11.93
N SER A 11 -3.24 3.70 11.94
CA SER A 11 -2.96 2.72 13.01
C SER A 11 -1.66 1.95 12.81
N GLU A 12 -1.17 1.83 11.58
CA GLU A 12 0.04 1.08 11.21
C GLU A 12 1.05 1.97 10.46
N PRO A 13 1.41 3.16 11.00
CA PRO A 13 2.13 4.17 10.23
C PRO A 13 3.53 3.71 9.81
N PHE A 14 4.24 2.94 10.62
CA PHE A 14 5.59 2.47 10.29
C PHE A 14 5.59 1.48 9.11
N GLN A 15 4.69 0.50 9.15
CA GLN A 15 4.55 -0.50 8.09
C GLN A 15 4.08 0.14 6.80
N PHE A 16 3.13 1.07 6.91
CA PHE A 16 2.63 1.82 5.78
C PHE A 16 3.70 2.74 5.18
N ILE A 17 4.46 3.51 5.97
CA ILE A 17 5.56 4.35 5.46
C ILE A 17 6.64 3.50 4.79
N SER A 18 6.94 2.31 5.31
CA SER A 18 7.86 1.38 4.64
C SER A 18 7.33 0.95 3.26
N TYR A 19 6.03 0.68 3.15
CA TYR A 19 5.39 0.41 1.87
C TYR A 19 5.41 1.62 0.92
N LEU A 20 5.09 2.81 1.44
CA LEU A 20 5.08 4.06 0.68
C LEU A 20 6.46 4.40 0.11
N ASN A 21 7.53 4.17 0.88
CA ASN A 21 8.90 4.28 0.39
C ASN A 21 9.17 3.36 -0.81
N LYS A 22 8.65 2.12 -0.81
CA LYS A 22 8.80 1.21 -1.96
C LYS A 22 8.07 1.74 -3.19
N LEU A 23 6.90 2.35 -3.01
CA LEU A 23 6.14 2.95 -4.11
C LEU A 23 6.89 4.13 -4.73
N VAL A 24 7.40 5.05 -3.90
CA VAL A 24 8.19 6.21 -4.37
C VAL A 24 9.47 5.75 -5.07
N ASN A 25 10.25 4.87 -4.44
CA ASN A 25 11.51 4.37 -5.03
C ASN A 25 11.29 3.52 -6.28
N GLY A 26 10.10 2.91 -6.41
CA GLY A 26 9.68 2.15 -7.58
C GLY A 26 9.06 2.98 -8.70
N ASN A 27 9.07 4.32 -8.58
CA ASN A 27 8.41 5.25 -9.50
C ASN A 27 6.96 4.84 -9.79
N ARG A 28 6.22 4.46 -8.73
CA ARG A 28 4.82 4.01 -8.84
C ARG A 28 3.81 5.16 -8.77
N PHE A 29 4.26 6.39 -8.62
CA PHE A 29 3.41 7.58 -8.72
C PHE A 29 3.67 8.26 -10.05
N GLU A 30 2.62 8.84 -10.63
CA GLU A 30 2.78 9.87 -11.65
C GLU A 30 3.34 11.13 -11.00
N ASP A 31 4.06 11.95 -11.77
CA ASP A 31 4.54 13.25 -11.30
C ASP A 31 3.34 14.12 -10.89
N GLY A 32 3.48 14.85 -9.78
CA GLY A 32 2.47 15.78 -9.30
C GLY A 32 2.11 15.60 -7.82
N GLU A 33 0.93 16.08 -7.46
CA GLU A 33 0.53 16.32 -6.08
C GLU A 33 0.52 15.04 -5.21
N ALA A 34 0.07 13.90 -5.76
CA ALA A 34 0.07 12.64 -5.02
C ALA A 34 1.49 12.16 -4.65
N LEU A 35 2.48 12.39 -5.52
CA LEU A 35 3.88 12.10 -5.24
C LEU A 35 4.43 13.04 -4.17
N GLU A 36 4.15 14.34 -4.27
CA GLU A 36 4.57 15.34 -3.29
C GLU A 36 4.02 15.05 -1.89
N ILE A 37 2.72 14.73 -1.81
CA ILE A 37 2.06 14.32 -0.55
C ILE A 37 2.71 13.04 0.00
N SER A 38 3.02 12.06 -0.87
CA SER A 38 3.69 10.82 -0.44
C SER A 38 5.07 11.10 0.16
N ILE A 39 5.84 11.99 -0.46
CA ILE A 39 7.16 12.42 0.02
C ILE A 39 7.03 13.17 1.35
N GLN A 40 6.05 14.07 1.48
CA GLN A 40 5.77 14.78 2.72
C GLN A 40 5.46 13.79 3.84
N MET A 41 4.57 12.82 3.59
CA MET A 41 4.18 11.81 4.57
C MET A 41 5.35 10.92 5.02
N ILE A 42 6.28 10.58 4.11
CA ILE A 42 7.49 9.83 4.46
C ILE A 42 8.41 10.64 5.38
N LYS A 43 8.55 11.95 5.13
CA LYS A 43 9.48 12.83 5.86
C LYS A 43 8.93 13.30 7.20
N GLU A 44 7.66 13.67 7.23
CA GLU A 44 7.02 14.41 8.32
C GLU A 44 5.97 13.56 9.05
N GLY A 45 5.62 12.39 8.50
CA GLY A 45 4.62 11.49 9.06
C GLY A 45 3.18 11.81 8.61
N PRO A 46 2.23 10.89 8.84
CA PRO A 46 0.84 11.01 8.41
C PRO A 46 0.06 12.17 9.04
N ASP A 47 0.49 12.63 10.22
CA ASP A 47 -0.16 13.74 10.94
C ASP A 47 0.20 15.11 10.37
N SER A 48 1.16 15.18 9.44
CA SER A 48 1.52 16.42 8.72
C SER A 48 0.51 16.82 7.65
N LEU A 49 -0.36 15.90 7.23
CA LEU A 49 -1.28 16.13 6.12
C LEU A 49 -2.61 16.75 6.57
N SER A 50 -3.10 17.70 5.78
CA SER A 50 -4.47 18.21 5.90
C SER A 50 -5.51 17.17 5.44
N ASP A 51 -6.77 17.39 5.78
CA ASP A 51 -7.87 16.52 5.31
C ASP A 51 -8.01 16.51 3.78
N GLU A 52 -7.72 17.64 3.13
CA GLU A 52 -7.72 17.76 1.66
C GLU A 52 -6.58 16.95 1.03
N GLN A 53 -5.37 17.05 1.58
CA GLN A 53 -4.23 16.23 1.14
C GLN A 53 -4.50 14.74 1.35
N TRP A 54 -5.17 14.36 2.44
CA TRP A 54 -5.62 12.99 2.64
C TRP A 54 -6.60 12.53 1.57
N ALA A 55 -7.57 13.36 1.18
CA ALA A 55 -8.51 13.02 0.13
C ALA A 55 -7.80 12.76 -1.21
N ILE A 56 -6.89 13.65 -1.60
CA ILE A 56 -6.10 13.55 -2.83
C ILE A 56 -5.22 12.29 -2.80
N PHE A 57 -4.53 12.05 -1.69
CA PHE A 57 -3.70 10.85 -1.53
C PHE A 57 -4.52 9.56 -1.62
N LEU A 58 -5.70 9.52 -1.01
CA LEU A 58 -6.55 8.33 -1.03
C LEU A 58 -7.08 8.04 -2.43
N GLU A 59 -7.47 9.07 -3.17
CA GLU A 59 -8.04 8.94 -4.52
C GLU A 59 -6.97 8.66 -5.58
N ASN A 60 -5.89 9.45 -5.59
CA ASN A 60 -4.90 9.44 -6.67
C ASN A 60 -3.58 8.74 -6.27
N GLY A 61 -3.29 8.64 -4.98
CA GLY A 61 -2.05 8.06 -4.48
C GLY A 61 -2.14 6.55 -4.30
N ILE A 62 -3.12 6.07 -3.54
CA ILE A 62 -3.12 4.70 -2.99
C ILE A 62 -4.18 3.76 -3.58
N CYS A 63 -5.23 4.27 -4.25
CA CYS A 63 -6.43 3.48 -4.57
C CYS A 63 -6.14 2.21 -5.41
N ASP A 64 -5.31 2.32 -6.44
CA ASP A 64 -4.86 1.24 -7.32
C ASP A 64 -3.63 0.48 -6.78
N LYS A 65 -3.09 0.93 -5.64
CA LYS A 65 -1.87 0.42 -4.99
C LYS A 65 -2.22 -0.17 -3.62
N TYR A 66 -3.45 -0.64 -3.44
CA TYR A 66 -3.92 -1.20 -2.18
C TYR A 66 -4.81 -2.41 -2.43
N ILE A 67 -4.56 -3.48 -1.68
CA ILE A 67 -5.39 -4.66 -1.59
C ILE A 67 -5.74 -4.86 -0.13
N ASP A 68 -7.04 -4.99 0.19
CA ASP A 68 -7.47 -5.11 1.59
C ASP A 68 -7.14 -6.48 2.18
N ILE A 69 -7.41 -7.54 1.42
CA ILE A 69 -7.29 -8.94 1.84
C ILE A 69 -6.56 -9.80 0.81
N CYS A 70 -5.89 -10.85 1.27
CA CYS A 70 -5.33 -11.89 0.42
C CYS A 70 -6.46 -12.62 -0.33
N GLU A 71 -6.33 -12.77 -1.65
CA GLU A 71 -7.35 -13.41 -2.49
C GLU A 71 -7.62 -14.88 -2.12
N LYS A 72 -6.60 -15.59 -1.60
CA LYS A 72 -6.71 -17.01 -1.25
C LYS A 72 -7.25 -17.27 0.16
N CYS A 73 -6.69 -16.61 1.17
CA CYS A 73 -7.04 -16.89 2.58
C CYS A 73 -8.00 -15.87 3.20
N SER A 74 -8.36 -14.79 2.47
CA SER A 74 -9.22 -13.71 2.94
C SER A 74 -8.73 -12.94 4.18
N GLU A 75 -7.52 -13.21 4.66
CA GLU A 75 -6.86 -12.46 5.73
C GLU A 75 -6.40 -11.09 5.24
N GLN A 76 -6.30 -10.11 6.14
CA GLN A 76 -5.81 -8.77 5.82
C GLN A 76 -4.42 -8.85 5.16
N MET A 77 -4.26 -8.20 4.01
CA MET A 77 -2.99 -8.21 3.27
C MET A 77 -1.90 -7.47 4.07
N PRO A 78 -0.79 -8.11 4.46
CA PRO A 78 0.29 -7.42 5.16
C PRO A 78 0.95 -6.37 4.26
N TRP A 79 1.23 -5.17 4.80
CA TRP A 79 1.94 -4.11 4.08
C TRP A 79 3.26 -4.56 3.46
N SER A 80 3.99 -5.43 4.16
CA SER A 80 5.26 -5.99 3.69
C SER A 80 5.12 -6.76 2.37
N ASN A 81 3.95 -7.33 2.11
CA ASN A 81 3.65 -8.19 0.95
C ASN A 81 2.99 -7.40 -0.18
N MET A 82 2.34 -6.28 0.13
CA MET A 82 1.53 -5.47 -0.78
C MET A 82 2.26 -5.14 -2.09
N TYR A 83 3.51 -4.66 -2.00
CA TYR A 83 4.30 -4.29 -3.18
C TYR A 83 4.52 -5.48 -4.13
N SER A 84 4.92 -6.62 -3.58
CA SER A 84 5.17 -7.81 -4.38
C SER A 84 3.89 -8.38 -4.99
N ALA A 85 2.80 -8.37 -4.23
CA ALA A 85 1.49 -8.85 -4.66
C ALA A 85 0.92 -8.04 -5.83
N ILE A 86 1.13 -6.71 -5.85
CA ILE A 86 0.61 -5.81 -6.89
C ILE A 86 1.59 -5.68 -8.07
N PHE A 87 2.88 -5.49 -7.82
CA PHE A 87 3.82 -5.02 -8.87
C PHE A 87 4.88 -6.02 -9.30
N ILE A 88 5.08 -7.12 -8.56
CA ILE A 88 6.10 -8.13 -8.91
C ILE A 88 5.41 -9.36 -9.48
N HIS A 89 4.42 -9.88 -8.77
CA HIS A 89 3.79 -11.15 -9.11
C HIS A 89 2.35 -11.01 -9.60
N THR A 90 1.71 -9.88 -9.35
CA THR A 90 0.37 -9.54 -9.87
C THR A 90 -0.71 -10.60 -9.56
N ASP A 91 -0.58 -11.31 -8.44
CA ASP A 91 -1.44 -12.44 -8.06
C ASP A 91 -2.28 -12.16 -6.80
N HIS A 92 -2.07 -11.00 -6.16
CA HIS A 92 -2.81 -10.57 -4.97
C HIS A 92 -2.71 -11.55 -3.78
N LEU A 93 -1.65 -12.36 -3.75
CA LEU A 93 -1.41 -13.34 -2.68
C LEU A 93 -0.47 -12.82 -1.61
N CYS A 94 -0.78 -13.13 -0.35
CA CYS A 94 0.16 -12.99 0.74
C CYS A 94 1.32 -13.98 0.58
N ALA A 95 2.47 -13.70 1.21
CA ALA A 95 3.68 -14.51 1.08
C ALA A 95 3.46 -15.99 1.45
N ASN A 96 2.64 -16.28 2.46
CA ASN A 96 2.34 -17.66 2.87
C ASN A 96 1.52 -18.41 1.81
N CYS A 97 0.42 -17.82 1.32
CA CYS A 97 -0.40 -18.45 0.28
C CYS A 97 0.40 -18.67 -1.00
N ARG A 98 1.20 -17.67 -1.42
CA ARG A 98 2.09 -17.80 -2.57
C ARG A 98 3.08 -18.94 -2.43
N PHE A 99 3.71 -19.08 -1.26
CA PHE A 99 4.64 -20.16 -0.99
C PHE A 99 3.97 -21.54 -1.09
N ILE A 100 2.74 -21.67 -0.60
CA ILE A 100 1.95 -22.90 -0.70
C ILE A 100 1.60 -23.21 -2.16
N GLU A 101 1.11 -22.22 -2.93
CA GLU A 101 0.76 -22.42 -4.35
C GLU A 101 1.98 -22.87 -5.18
N ASN A 102 3.15 -22.25 -4.98
CA ASN A 102 4.36 -22.65 -5.68
C ASN A 102 4.82 -24.08 -5.35
N LYS A 103 4.60 -24.54 -4.11
CA LYS A 103 4.91 -25.91 -3.70
C LYS A 103 3.95 -26.97 -4.24
N ILE A 104 2.77 -26.58 -4.71
CA ILE A 104 1.81 -27.51 -5.33
C ILE A 104 2.16 -27.75 -6.80
N ILE A 105 2.95 -26.86 -7.40
CA ILE A 105 3.34 -26.92 -8.82
C ILE A 105 4.65 -27.73 -9.01
N ASP A 106 5.41 -27.97 -7.93
CA ASP A 106 6.61 -28.85 -7.90
C ASP A 106 6.26 -30.30 -7.56
#